data_AF-A0A9D4SWY5-F1
#
_entry.id   AF-A0A9D4SWY5-F1
#
_cell.length_a   1.000
_cell.length_b   1.000
_cell.length_c   1.000
_cell.angle_alpha   90.00
_cell.angle_beta   90.00
_cell.angle_gamma   90.00
#
_symmetry.space_group_name_H-M   'P 1'
#
loop_
_entity.id
_entity.type
_entity.pdbx_description
1 polymer ?
#
loop_
_entity_poly.entity_id
_entity_poly.type
_entity_poly.pdbx_seq_one_letter_code
_entity_poly.pdbx_strand_id
1 'polypeptide(L)'
;MPTLTINTNVPACNIPNDFLKTTANVVADSLGKPLSYVVVHISPDQMLSFGGTDEPCAIANLYSIGCLSPKENKKHSAALFEHIEKTLGIKGNRKRVLFVELKKNPVEGFSAGLVDDNDIYKWEVLIIGPPDTLYEGGFFKAHLQFPKEYPLRPPKMKFITEIWHPNIEKNGDVCISILHEPGDDKYGYEKASERWLPVHTVETILISVISMLADPNDESPANVDAAVTLTCVFFSTLSTVARAYGGAAAKRK
;
A
#
# COMPACT_ATOMS: atom_id res chain seq x y z
N MET A 1 7.80 2.58 3.44
CA MET A 1 8.66 1.49 2.94
C MET A 1 9.02 1.76 1.49
N PRO A 2 10.33 1.84 1.14
CA PRO A 2 10.73 2.00 -0.24
C PRO A 2 10.30 0.80 -1.09
N THR A 3 9.61 1.06 -2.20
CA THR A 3 9.26 0.04 -3.18
C THR A 3 9.80 0.46 -4.53
N LEU A 4 10.63 -0.39 -5.13
CA LEU A 4 11.11 -0.22 -6.50
C LEU A 4 10.47 -1.28 -7.39
N THR A 5 9.67 -0.86 -8.36
CA THR A 5 9.15 -1.74 -9.42
C THR A 5 9.87 -1.46 -10.72
N ILE A 6 10.36 -2.49 -11.39
CA ILE A 6 11.06 -2.39 -12.69
C ILE A 6 10.30 -3.20 -13.72
N ASN A 7 9.90 -2.59 -14.82
CA ASN A 7 9.34 -3.29 -15.98
C ASN A 7 10.34 -3.19 -17.14
N THR A 8 10.70 -4.32 -17.75
CA THR A 8 11.70 -4.38 -18.82
C THR A 8 11.35 -5.40 -19.89
N ASN A 9 11.76 -5.14 -21.13
CA ASN A 9 11.71 -6.11 -22.23
C ASN A 9 12.93 -7.05 -22.25
N VAL A 10 13.84 -6.93 -21.28
CA VAL A 10 14.94 -7.89 -21.11
C VAL A 10 14.34 -9.26 -20.75
N PRO A 11 14.75 -10.34 -21.45
CA PRO A 11 14.23 -11.68 -21.18
C PRO A 11 14.50 -12.15 -19.76
N ALA A 12 13.56 -12.88 -19.14
CA ALA A 12 13.74 -13.42 -17.79
C ALA A 12 15.03 -14.24 -17.64
N CYS A 13 15.42 -15.00 -18.68
CA CYS A 13 16.64 -15.81 -18.68
C CYS A 13 17.94 -14.99 -18.62
N ASN A 14 17.88 -13.70 -18.94
CA ASN A 14 19.02 -12.78 -18.89
C ASN A 14 19.08 -11.99 -17.57
N ILE A 15 18.12 -12.18 -16.67
CA ILE A 15 18.12 -11.52 -15.35
C ILE A 15 19.01 -12.33 -14.39
N PRO A 16 20.05 -11.73 -13.78
CA PRO A 16 20.87 -12.45 -12.80
C PRO A 16 20.06 -12.92 -11.59
N ASN A 17 20.36 -14.12 -11.08
CA ASN A 17 19.65 -14.70 -9.92
C ASN A 17 19.75 -13.84 -8.64
N ASP A 18 20.81 -13.04 -8.51
CA ASP A 18 21.05 -12.13 -7.40
C ASP A 18 20.57 -10.70 -7.65
N PHE A 19 19.92 -10.43 -8.80
CA PHE A 19 19.48 -9.10 -9.20
C PHE A 19 18.59 -8.42 -8.16
N LEU A 20 17.56 -9.11 -7.66
CA LEU A 20 16.63 -8.52 -6.67
C LEU A 20 17.37 -8.15 -5.38
N LYS A 21 18.25 -9.03 -4.90
CA LYS A 21 19.03 -8.82 -3.67
C LYS A 21 20.01 -7.65 -3.84
N THR A 22 20.76 -7.61 -4.92
CA THR A 22 21.73 -6.53 -5.18
C THR A 22 21.02 -5.19 -5.38
N THR A 23 19.91 -5.17 -6.11
CA THR A 23 19.09 -3.97 -6.31
C THR A 23 18.51 -3.44 -5.00
N ALA A 24 18.04 -4.30 -4.11
CA ALA A 24 17.53 -3.89 -2.80
C ALA A 24 18.60 -3.19 -1.96
N ASN A 25 19.85 -3.68 -1.99
CA ASN A 25 20.98 -3.01 -1.34
C ASN A 25 21.23 -1.62 -1.93
N VAL A 26 21.27 -1.50 -3.26
CA VAL A 26 21.45 -0.20 -3.94
C VAL A 26 20.37 0.81 -3.53
N VAL A 27 19.10 0.37 -3.48
CA VAL A 27 17.99 1.24 -3.05
C VAL A 27 18.12 1.63 -1.57
N ALA A 28 18.45 0.67 -0.70
CA ALA A 28 18.64 0.90 0.74
C ALA A 28 19.74 1.94 1.00
N ASP A 29 20.92 1.72 0.40
CA ASP A 29 22.09 2.60 0.54
C ASP A 29 21.83 3.99 -0.05
N SER A 30 21.15 4.03 -1.20
CA SER A 30 20.86 5.28 -1.89
C SER A 30 19.92 6.16 -1.07
N LEU A 31 18.87 5.57 -0.49
CA LEU A 31 17.88 6.25 0.34
C LEU A 31 18.30 6.44 1.81
N GLY A 32 19.38 5.79 2.26
CA GLY A 32 19.80 5.79 3.66
C GLY A 32 18.79 5.09 4.59
N LYS A 33 18.13 4.03 4.09
CA LYS A 33 17.09 3.30 4.81
C LYS A 33 17.48 1.84 5.05
N PRO A 34 16.98 1.19 6.11
CA PRO A 34 17.36 -0.19 6.39
C PRO A 34 16.87 -1.12 5.27
N LEU A 35 17.74 -2.05 4.86
CA LEU A 35 17.47 -3.02 3.79
C LEU A 35 16.19 -3.82 4.02
N SER A 36 15.86 -4.12 5.28
CA SER A 36 14.67 -4.88 5.67
C SER A 36 13.33 -4.27 5.22
N TYR A 37 13.32 -3.00 4.81
CA TYR A 37 12.10 -2.29 4.37
C TYR A 37 12.04 -2.03 2.88
N VAL A 38 13.06 -2.48 2.14
CA VAL A 38 13.15 -2.26 0.70
C VAL A 38 12.52 -3.45 -0.01
N VAL A 39 11.48 -3.17 -0.78
CA VAL A 39 10.87 -4.14 -1.68
C VAL A 39 11.33 -3.83 -3.10
N VAL A 40 11.84 -4.83 -3.80
CA VAL A 40 12.19 -4.74 -5.22
C VAL A 40 11.40 -5.79 -5.98
N HIS A 41 10.76 -5.35 -7.06
CA HIS A 41 10.03 -6.19 -8.00
C HIS A 41 10.55 -5.93 -9.41
N ILE A 42 10.72 -6.98 -10.21
CA ILE A 42 11.02 -6.88 -11.63
C ILE A 42 10.03 -7.72 -12.45
N SER A 43 9.45 -7.10 -13.47
CA SER A 43 8.66 -7.76 -14.51
C SER A 43 9.51 -7.81 -15.79
N PRO A 44 10.14 -8.96 -16.10
CA PRO A 44 10.83 -9.17 -17.37
C PRO A 44 9.83 -9.45 -18.51
N ASP A 45 10.35 -9.64 -19.73
CA ASP A 45 9.58 -10.05 -20.92
C ASP A 45 8.40 -9.12 -21.29
N GLN A 46 8.47 -7.85 -20.88
CA GLN A 46 7.40 -6.90 -21.14
C GLN A 46 7.43 -6.43 -22.60
N MET A 47 6.24 -6.26 -23.19
CA MET A 47 6.09 -5.58 -24.48
C MET A 47 6.37 -4.09 -24.30
N LEU A 48 7.64 -3.69 -24.45
CA LEU A 48 8.08 -2.30 -24.32
C LEU A 48 8.86 -1.86 -25.56
N SER A 49 8.62 -0.60 -25.94
CA SER A 49 9.42 0.09 -26.93
C SER A 49 9.91 1.41 -26.35
N PHE A 50 11.15 1.77 -26.66
CA PHE A 50 11.70 3.09 -26.37
C PHE A 50 12.21 3.71 -27.67
N GLY A 51 11.70 4.90 -27.99
CA GLY A 51 12.04 5.60 -29.23
C GLY A 51 11.61 4.87 -30.50
N GLY A 52 10.57 4.02 -30.42
CA GLY A 52 10.07 3.24 -31.55
C GLY A 52 10.86 1.96 -31.86
N THR A 53 11.86 1.61 -31.05
CA THR A 53 12.60 0.35 -31.15
C THR A 53 12.31 -0.58 -29.97
N ASP A 54 12.46 -1.88 -30.18
CA ASP A 54 12.30 -2.95 -29.20
C ASP A 54 13.63 -3.36 -28.53
N GLU A 55 14.71 -2.60 -28.76
CA GLU A 55 15.99 -2.84 -28.07
C GLU A 55 15.81 -2.74 -26.53
N PRO A 56 16.71 -3.37 -25.74
CA PRO A 56 16.60 -3.40 -24.28
C PRO A 56 16.31 -2.04 -23.64
N CYS A 57 15.26 -1.99 -22.82
CA CYS A 57 14.80 -0.79 -22.15
C CYS A 57 14.08 -1.14 -20.83
N ALA A 58 13.99 -0.16 -19.93
CA ALA A 58 13.27 -0.33 -18.68
C ALA A 58 12.56 0.95 -18.22
N ILE A 59 11.43 0.77 -17.57
CA ILE A 59 10.79 1.80 -16.76
C ILE A 59 10.75 1.32 -15.32
N ALA A 60 11.18 2.19 -14.41
CA ALA A 60 11.19 1.92 -12.99
C ALA A 60 10.39 2.97 -12.23
N ASN A 61 9.71 2.55 -11.18
CA ASN A 61 9.01 3.44 -10.26
C ASN A 61 9.56 3.21 -8.85
N LEU A 62 10.10 4.26 -8.23
CA LEU A 62 10.58 4.24 -6.85
C LEU A 62 9.62 5.03 -5.97
N TYR A 63 8.90 4.31 -5.12
CA TYR A 63 7.99 4.86 -4.12
C TYR A 63 8.73 4.94 -2.78
N SER A 64 8.71 6.09 -2.10
CA SER A 64 9.28 6.23 -0.75
C SER A 64 8.61 7.36 0.01
N ILE A 65 8.48 7.20 1.33
CA ILE A 65 8.12 8.30 2.25
C ILE A 65 9.39 9.05 2.64
N GLY A 66 9.51 10.31 2.22
CA GLY A 66 10.71 11.10 2.45
C GLY A 66 11.92 10.59 1.68
N CYS A 67 13.01 11.37 1.74
CA CYS A 67 14.26 11.15 0.99
C CYS A 67 14.07 11.17 -0.53
N LEU A 68 12.98 11.78 -1.03
CA LEU A 68 12.73 11.97 -2.46
C LEU A 68 12.51 13.46 -2.71
N SER A 69 13.42 14.07 -3.46
CA SER A 69 13.35 15.47 -3.87
C SER A 69 14.08 15.65 -5.19
N PRO A 70 13.82 16.71 -5.99
CA PRO A 70 14.53 16.91 -7.25
C PRO A 70 16.07 16.89 -7.12
N LYS A 71 16.61 17.28 -5.97
CA LYS A 71 18.05 17.23 -5.67
C LYS A 71 18.53 15.82 -5.37
N GLU A 72 17.83 15.09 -4.50
CA GLU A 72 18.18 13.71 -4.10
C GLU A 72 17.92 12.71 -5.23
N ASN A 73 16.86 12.91 -6.01
CA ASN A 73 16.48 12.07 -7.14
C ASN A 73 17.60 11.93 -8.18
N LYS A 74 18.45 12.95 -8.37
CA LYS A 74 19.64 12.86 -9.24
C LYS A 74 20.66 11.84 -8.72
N LYS A 75 20.87 11.79 -7.41
CA LYS A 75 21.75 10.81 -6.77
C LYS A 75 21.14 9.41 -6.88
N HIS A 76 19.85 9.28 -6.60
CA HIS A 76 19.16 7.99 -6.66
C HIS A 76 19.11 7.43 -8.09
N SER A 77 18.81 8.26 -9.08
CA SER A 77 18.77 7.84 -10.48
C SER A 77 20.15 7.42 -10.97
N ALA A 78 21.22 8.14 -10.61
CA ALA A 78 22.58 7.75 -10.96
C ALA A 78 22.93 6.34 -10.44
N ALA A 79 22.69 6.08 -9.15
CA ALA A 79 22.97 4.78 -8.55
C ALA A 79 22.16 3.64 -9.19
N LEU A 80 20.85 3.87 -9.43
CA LEU A 80 19.98 2.89 -10.07
C LEU A 80 20.36 2.65 -11.54
N PHE A 81 20.70 3.72 -12.26
CA PHE A 81 21.07 3.62 -13.67
C PHE A 81 22.39 2.89 -13.88
N GLU A 82 23.38 3.12 -13.02
CA GLU A 82 24.63 2.38 -13.04
C GLU A 82 24.39 0.90 -12.77
N HIS A 83 23.62 0.58 -11.73
CA HIS A 83 23.28 -0.80 -11.38
C HIS A 83 22.52 -1.53 -12.50
N ILE A 84 21.47 -0.90 -13.06
CA ILE A 84 20.67 -1.45 -14.16
C ILE A 84 21.51 -1.65 -15.43
N GLU A 85 22.43 -0.74 -15.75
CA GLU A 85 23.31 -0.91 -16.91
C GLU A 85 24.22 -2.12 -16.77
N LYS A 86 24.85 -2.23 -15.60
CA LYS A 86 25.81 -3.28 -15.30
C LYS A 86 25.17 -4.66 -15.24
N THR A 87 23.94 -4.74 -14.75
CA THR A 87 23.25 -6.03 -14.52
C THR A 87 22.34 -6.44 -15.68
N LEU A 88 21.63 -5.50 -16.31
CA LEU A 88 20.65 -5.80 -17.37
C LEU A 88 21.15 -5.44 -18.78
N GLY A 89 22.32 -4.79 -18.90
CA GLY A 89 22.88 -4.40 -20.20
C GLY A 89 22.09 -3.28 -20.91
N ILE A 90 21.20 -2.58 -20.21
CA ILE A 90 20.36 -1.51 -20.76
C ILE A 90 21.21 -0.24 -20.88
N LYS A 91 21.70 0.01 -22.10
CA LYS A 91 22.62 1.10 -22.42
C LYS A 91 21.93 2.45 -22.52
N GLY A 92 22.67 3.50 -22.14
CA GLY A 92 22.31 4.89 -22.40
C GLY A 92 20.98 5.31 -21.76
N ASN A 93 20.20 6.11 -22.48
CA ASN A 93 19.00 6.77 -21.95
C ASN A 93 17.72 5.92 -22.05
N ARG A 94 17.83 4.61 -22.35
CA ARG A 94 16.69 3.69 -22.52
C ARG A 94 16.11 3.19 -21.20
N LYS A 95 16.41 3.89 -20.11
CA LYS A 95 15.95 3.62 -18.75
C LYS A 95 15.39 4.89 -18.15
N ARG A 96 14.21 4.79 -17.54
CA ARG A 96 13.56 5.90 -16.85
C ARG A 96 13.18 5.48 -15.43
N VAL A 97 13.40 6.36 -14.47
CA VAL A 97 12.94 6.17 -13.08
C VAL A 97 11.96 7.29 -12.75
N LEU A 98 10.74 6.92 -12.37
CA LEU A 98 9.78 7.82 -11.77
C LEU A 98 9.95 7.76 -10.25
N PHE A 99 10.15 8.91 -9.61
CA PHE A 99 10.20 9.02 -8.17
C PHE A 99 8.84 9.47 -7.66
N VAL A 100 8.22 8.65 -6.82
CA VAL A 100 6.91 8.93 -6.24
C VAL A 100 7.09 9.13 -4.74
N GLU A 101 7.07 10.39 -4.33
CA GLU A 101 7.02 10.73 -2.91
C GLU A 101 5.59 10.55 -2.41
N LEU A 102 5.37 9.54 -1.58
CA LEU A 102 4.06 9.20 -1.03
C LEU A 102 3.47 10.34 -0.16
N LYS A 103 4.31 11.25 0.36
CA LYS A 103 3.84 12.47 1.05
C LYS A 103 3.29 13.54 0.10
N LYS A 104 3.71 13.58 -1.18
CA LYS A 104 3.39 14.67 -2.13
C LYS A 104 2.34 14.30 -3.18
N ASN A 105 2.14 13.02 -3.44
CA ASN A 105 1.05 12.52 -4.28
C ASN A 105 0.08 11.72 -3.40
N PRO A 106 -0.75 12.39 -2.58
CA PRO A 106 -1.76 11.69 -1.80
C PRO A 106 -2.71 10.99 -2.78
N VAL A 107 -2.92 9.71 -2.58
CA VAL A 107 -4.02 9.00 -3.24
C VAL A 107 -5.31 9.65 -2.74
N GLU A 108 -6.23 9.98 -3.64
CA GLU A 108 -7.49 10.59 -3.25
C GLU A 108 -8.22 9.69 -2.24
N GLY A 109 -8.72 10.29 -1.17
CA GLY A 109 -9.44 9.58 -0.11
C GLY A 109 -8.60 9.19 1.12
N PHE A 110 -7.28 9.30 1.11
CA PHE A 110 -6.50 9.13 2.34
C PHE A 110 -5.16 9.88 2.40
N SER A 111 -4.63 10.04 3.61
CA SER A 111 -3.27 10.50 3.88
C SER A 111 -2.59 9.55 4.85
N ALA A 112 -1.30 9.25 4.64
CA ALA A 112 -0.54 8.33 5.48
C ALA A 112 0.83 8.91 5.83
N GLY A 113 1.25 8.73 7.08
CA GLY A 113 2.53 9.19 7.60
C GLY A 113 2.99 8.37 8.80
N LEU A 114 4.18 8.68 9.32
CA LEU A 114 4.68 8.07 10.55
C LEU A 114 4.03 8.77 11.75
N VAL A 115 3.74 8.00 12.81
CA VAL A 115 3.32 8.58 14.10
C VAL A 115 4.51 9.30 14.75
N ASP A 116 5.69 8.69 14.67
CA ASP A 116 6.97 9.22 15.16
C ASP A 116 8.02 8.94 14.07
N ASP A 117 8.81 9.95 13.72
CA ASP A 117 9.90 9.81 12.73
C ASP A 117 10.98 8.79 13.17
N ASN A 118 11.04 8.46 14.46
CA ASN A 118 11.93 7.44 15.01
C ASN A 118 11.37 6.01 14.93
N ASP A 119 10.04 5.84 14.75
CA ASP A 119 9.39 4.55 14.65
C ASP A 119 8.68 4.37 13.31
N ILE A 120 9.44 3.82 12.35
CA ILE A 120 8.96 3.57 11.00
C ILE A 120 7.98 2.38 10.89
N TYR A 121 7.74 1.63 11.99
CA TYR A 121 6.76 0.53 12.03
C TYR A 121 5.36 1.00 12.43
N LYS A 122 5.20 2.24 12.89
CA LYS A 122 3.92 2.77 13.34
C LYS A 122 3.49 3.97 12.51
N TRP A 123 2.44 3.75 11.73
CA TRP A 123 1.93 4.73 10.78
C TRP A 123 0.59 5.25 11.25
N GLU A 124 0.36 6.53 11.05
CA GLU A 124 -0.94 7.18 11.17
C GLU A 124 -1.52 7.37 9.78
N VAL A 125 -2.79 7.02 9.62
CA VAL A 125 -3.54 7.21 8.40
C VAL A 125 -4.81 7.98 8.72
N LEU A 126 -5.15 8.94 7.86
CA LEU A 126 -6.44 9.62 7.85
C LEU A 126 -7.18 9.21 6.58
N ILE A 127 -8.36 8.61 6.73
CA ILE A 127 -9.21 8.16 5.63
C ILE A 127 -10.43 9.09 5.56
N ILE A 128 -10.73 9.56 4.36
CA ILE A 128 -11.93 10.32 4.06
C ILE A 128 -13.00 9.30 3.66
N GLY A 129 -14.16 9.37 4.29
CA GLY A 129 -15.28 8.51 3.98
C GLY A 129 -15.69 8.63 2.50
N PRO A 130 -15.81 7.52 1.76
CA PRO A 130 -16.05 7.58 0.32
C PRO A 130 -17.42 8.20 -0.02
N PRO A 131 -17.57 8.88 -1.16
CA PRO A 131 -18.86 9.42 -1.61
C PRO A 131 -19.88 8.30 -1.85
N ASP A 132 -21.16 8.62 -1.73
CA ASP A 132 -22.28 7.69 -1.93
C ASP A 132 -22.27 6.49 -0.96
N THR A 133 -21.60 6.63 0.19
CA THR A 133 -21.59 5.65 1.28
C THR A 133 -22.17 6.25 2.56
N LEU A 134 -22.47 5.41 3.55
CA LEU A 134 -22.90 5.91 4.86
C LEU A 134 -21.83 6.77 5.54
N TYR A 135 -20.56 6.58 5.18
CA TYR A 135 -19.42 7.24 5.79
C TYR A 135 -19.03 8.55 5.11
N GLU A 136 -19.70 8.93 4.02
CA GLU A 136 -19.40 10.11 3.20
C GLU A 136 -19.16 11.37 4.05
N GLY A 137 -18.04 12.03 3.78
CA GLY A 137 -17.63 13.27 4.46
C GLY A 137 -17.05 13.07 5.86
N GLY A 138 -16.98 11.84 6.36
CA GLY A 138 -16.31 11.50 7.61
C GLY A 138 -14.78 11.52 7.49
N PHE A 139 -14.10 11.79 8.61
CA PHE A 139 -12.64 11.73 8.72
C PHE A 139 -12.24 10.70 9.78
N PHE A 140 -11.69 9.58 9.32
CA PHE A 140 -11.41 8.42 10.15
C PHE A 140 -9.90 8.25 10.31
N LYS A 141 -9.40 8.54 11.51
CA LYS A 141 -8.01 8.29 11.87
C LYS A 141 -7.82 6.81 12.21
N ALA A 142 -6.76 6.21 11.70
CA ALA A 142 -6.36 4.84 11.96
C ALA A 142 -4.85 4.75 12.15
N HIS A 143 -4.40 3.67 12.80
CA HIS A 143 -3.01 3.28 12.87
C HIS A 143 -2.77 2.02 12.05
N LEU A 144 -1.66 2.01 11.30
CA LEU A 144 -1.06 0.79 10.77
C LEU A 144 0.17 0.43 11.60
N GLN A 145 0.17 -0.77 12.18
CA GLN A 145 1.32 -1.31 12.90
C GLN A 145 1.93 -2.45 12.09
N PHE A 146 3.14 -2.22 11.59
CA PHE A 146 3.89 -3.22 10.82
C PHE A 146 4.64 -4.18 11.75
N PRO A 147 4.62 -5.50 11.48
CA PRO A 147 5.47 -6.45 12.18
C PRO A 147 6.93 -6.32 11.71
N LYS A 148 7.86 -6.88 12.49
CA LYS A 148 9.28 -6.93 12.10
C LYS A 148 9.53 -7.82 10.89
N GLU A 149 8.63 -8.79 10.68
CA GLU A 149 8.65 -9.75 9.59
C GLU A 149 8.03 -9.20 8.30
N TYR A 150 7.55 -7.94 8.29
CA TYR A 150 7.05 -7.32 7.05
C TYR A 150 8.14 -7.36 5.95
N PRO A 151 7.81 -7.69 4.69
CA PRO A 151 6.48 -7.94 4.12
C PRO A 151 6.03 -9.41 4.14
N LEU A 152 6.70 -10.30 4.86
CA LEU A 152 6.27 -11.71 4.96
C LEU A 152 4.97 -11.86 5.76
N ARG A 153 4.70 -10.94 6.68
CA ARG A 153 3.44 -10.86 7.45
C ARG A 153 2.75 -9.51 7.27
N PRO A 154 1.41 -9.49 7.30
CA PRO A 154 0.64 -8.26 7.13
C PRO A 154 0.81 -7.31 8.33
N PRO A 155 0.61 -5.99 8.12
CA PRO A 155 0.40 -5.07 9.22
C PRO A 155 -0.95 -5.32 9.91
N LYS A 156 -1.09 -4.81 11.13
CA LYS A 156 -2.40 -4.68 11.79
C LYS A 156 -2.91 -3.26 11.60
N MET A 157 -4.18 -3.12 11.21
CA MET A 157 -4.84 -1.82 11.10
C MET A 157 -5.90 -1.67 12.18
N LYS A 158 -5.93 -0.49 12.82
CA LYS A 158 -6.87 -0.16 13.89
C LYS A 158 -7.37 1.26 13.73
N PHE A 159 -8.68 1.45 13.64
CA PHE A 159 -9.30 2.77 13.72
C PHE A 159 -9.19 3.35 15.13
N ILE A 160 -8.77 4.60 15.19
CA ILE A 160 -8.70 5.42 16.41
C ILE A 160 -9.97 6.26 16.53
N THR A 161 -10.48 6.76 15.40
CA THR A 161 -11.83 7.31 15.34
C THR A 161 -12.82 6.17 15.52
N GLU A 162 -13.80 6.33 16.42
CA GLU A 162 -14.87 5.36 16.59
C GLU A 162 -15.67 5.23 15.29
N ILE A 163 -15.86 4.01 14.83
CA ILE A 163 -16.55 3.71 13.58
C ILE A 163 -17.41 2.47 13.77
N TRP A 164 -18.63 2.54 13.26
CA TRP A 164 -19.59 1.45 13.34
C TRP A 164 -19.67 0.73 12.00
N HIS A 165 -19.08 -0.46 11.89
CA HIS A 165 -18.94 -1.18 10.62
C HIS A 165 -18.90 -2.71 10.84
N PRO A 166 -19.47 -3.55 9.95
CA PRO A 166 -19.47 -5.01 10.06
C PRO A 166 -18.07 -5.62 10.17
N ASN A 167 -17.12 -5.13 9.37
CA ASN A 167 -15.74 -5.62 9.33
C ASN A 167 -14.77 -4.89 10.29
N ILE A 168 -15.29 -4.10 11.24
CA ILE A 168 -14.46 -3.41 12.24
C ILE A 168 -14.94 -3.82 13.64
N GLU A 169 -14.03 -4.37 14.43
CA GLU A 169 -14.32 -4.76 15.82
C GLU A 169 -14.67 -3.53 16.69
N LYS A 170 -15.34 -3.77 17.83
CA LYS A 170 -15.68 -2.72 18.80
C LYS A 170 -14.45 -2.00 19.37
N ASN A 171 -13.29 -2.65 19.33
CA ASN A 171 -12.01 -2.09 19.75
C ASN A 171 -11.33 -1.24 18.63
N GLY A 172 -11.91 -1.19 17.43
CA GLY A 172 -11.39 -0.50 16.24
C GLY A 172 -10.53 -1.36 15.29
N ASP A 173 -10.23 -2.62 15.61
CA ASP A 173 -9.40 -3.47 14.77
C ASP A 173 -10.13 -3.84 13.47
N VAL A 174 -9.41 -3.76 12.34
CA VAL A 174 -9.96 -3.99 11.00
C VAL A 174 -9.75 -5.45 10.59
N CYS A 175 -10.82 -6.12 10.16
CA CYS A 175 -10.81 -7.52 9.76
C CYS A 175 -11.21 -7.67 8.28
N ILE A 176 -10.21 -7.71 7.40
CA ILE A 176 -10.38 -7.94 5.96
C ILE A 176 -9.32 -8.92 5.46
N SER A 177 -9.64 -9.67 4.41
CA SER A 177 -8.83 -10.78 3.89
C SER A 177 -7.37 -10.39 3.61
N ILE A 178 -7.13 -9.21 3.02
CA ILE A 178 -5.79 -8.70 2.70
C ILE A 178 -4.90 -8.55 3.95
N LEU A 179 -5.47 -8.42 5.16
CA LEU A 179 -4.74 -8.33 6.43
C LEU A 179 -4.63 -9.67 7.17
N HIS A 180 -5.20 -10.76 6.63
CA HIS A 180 -5.05 -12.10 7.18
C HIS A 180 -3.70 -12.71 6.81
N GLU A 181 -3.18 -13.57 7.68
CA GLU A 181 -1.90 -14.26 7.46
C GLU A 181 -1.88 -15.02 6.12
N PRO A 182 -0.71 -15.09 5.44
CA PRO A 182 -0.59 -15.77 4.15
C PRO A 182 -0.86 -17.28 4.27
N GLY A 183 -1.34 -17.87 3.16
CA GLY A 183 -1.60 -19.31 3.05
C GLY A 183 -3.09 -19.64 2.93
N ASP A 184 -3.39 -20.94 2.86
CA ASP A 184 -4.75 -21.43 2.71
C ASP A 184 -5.57 -21.16 3.97
N ASP A 185 -6.81 -20.70 3.78
CA ASP A 185 -7.71 -20.54 4.90
C ASP A 185 -8.14 -21.89 5.46
N LYS A 186 -8.03 -22.03 6.79
CA LYS A 186 -8.35 -23.27 7.49
C LYS A 186 -9.82 -23.68 7.28
N TYR A 187 -10.69 -22.69 7.09
CA TYR A 187 -12.13 -22.88 6.95
C TYR A 187 -12.60 -22.80 5.49
N GLY A 188 -11.70 -22.48 4.55
CA GLY A 188 -11.95 -22.47 3.12
C GLY A 188 -12.83 -21.32 2.62
N TYR A 189 -13.03 -20.27 3.42
CA TYR A 189 -13.84 -19.13 3.01
C TYR A 189 -13.09 -18.17 2.08
N GLU A 190 -11.77 -18.09 2.24
CA GLU A 190 -10.92 -17.16 1.50
C GLU A 190 -9.92 -17.92 0.62
N LYS A 191 -9.69 -17.43 -0.60
CA LYS A 191 -8.59 -17.93 -1.43
C LYS A 191 -7.26 -17.38 -0.91
N ALA A 192 -6.18 -18.16 -1.01
CA ALA A 192 -4.84 -17.69 -0.67
C ALA A 192 -4.43 -16.41 -1.45
N SER A 193 -4.98 -16.19 -2.64
CA SER A 193 -4.77 -14.98 -3.46
C SER A 193 -5.51 -13.74 -2.95
N GLU A 194 -6.52 -13.91 -2.11
CA GLU A 194 -7.31 -12.83 -1.49
C GLU A 194 -6.73 -12.43 -0.12
N ARG A 195 -5.76 -13.22 0.40
CA ARG A 195 -5.05 -12.99 1.66
C ARG A 195 -3.79 -12.17 1.47
N TRP A 196 -3.05 -11.90 2.55
CA TRP A 196 -1.80 -11.17 2.49
C TRP A 196 -0.79 -11.83 1.54
N LEU A 197 -0.34 -11.05 0.55
CA LEU A 197 0.81 -11.33 -0.28
C LEU A 197 1.87 -10.25 -0.03
N PRO A 198 3.18 -10.60 -0.01
CA PRO A 198 4.27 -9.62 0.18
C PRO A 198 4.34 -8.50 -0.88
N VAL A 199 3.54 -8.61 -1.95
CA VAL A 199 3.42 -7.61 -3.01
C VAL A 199 2.54 -6.43 -2.58
N HIS A 200 1.69 -6.62 -1.58
CA HIS A 200 0.77 -5.58 -1.12
C HIS A 200 1.53 -4.44 -0.45
N THR A 201 1.10 -3.24 -0.79
CA THR A 201 1.62 -1.98 -0.25
C THR A 201 0.59 -1.34 0.67
N VAL A 202 1.01 -0.31 1.41
CA VAL A 202 0.11 0.52 2.21
C VAL A 202 -1.05 1.06 1.37
N GLU A 203 -0.76 1.48 0.14
CA GLU A 203 -1.78 1.95 -0.80
C GLU A 203 -2.81 0.86 -1.12
N THR A 204 -2.38 -0.37 -1.43
CA THR A 204 -3.33 -1.46 -1.72
C THR A 204 -4.19 -1.84 -0.51
N ILE A 205 -3.63 -1.76 0.71
CA ILE A 205 -4.40 -1.96 1.95
C ILE A 205 -5.47 -0.87 2.08
N LEU A 206 -5.09 0.40 1.92
CA LEU A 206 -5.99 1.52 2.11
C LEU A 206 -7.09 1.59 1.03
N ILE A 207 -6.78 1.22 -0.20
CA ILE A 207 -7.79 1.02 -1.26
C ILE A 207 -8.77 -0.08 -0.85
N SER A 208 -8.28 -1.21 -0.32
CA SER A 208 -9.16 -2.29 0.16
C SER A 208 -10.06 -1.84 1.32
N VAL A 209 -9.56 -1.00 2.23
CA VAL A 209 -10.35 -0.46 3.35
C VAL A 209 -11.40 0.54 2.84
N ILE A 210 -11.05 1.40 1.89
CA ILE A 210 -12.00 2.31 1.24
C ILE A 210 -13.10 1.51 0.53
N SER A 211 -12.74 0.44 -0.17
CA SER A 211 -13.71 -0.47 -0.80
C SER A 211 -14.60 -1.15 0.23
N MET A 212 -14.03 -1.61 1.35
CA MET A 212 -14.77 -2.21 2.45
C MET A 212 -15.77 -1.24 3.08
N LEU A 213 -15.42 0.05 3.23
CA LEU A 213 -16.36 1.07 3.74
C LEU A 213 -17.54 1.30 2.78
N ALA A 214 -17.34 1.11 1.47
CA ALA A 214 -18.40 1.25 0.48
C ALA A 214 -19.27 0.00 0.37
N ASP A 215 -18.66 -1.18 0.45
CA ASP A 215 -19.33 -2.48 0.33
C ASP A 215 -18.89 -3.41 1.49
N PRO A 216 -19.59 -3.35 2.64
CA PRO A 216 -19.26 -4.16 3.80
C PRO A 216 -19.45 -5.65 3.51
N ASN A 217 -18.47 -6.48 3.89
CA ASN A 217 -18.58 -7.92 3.79
C ASN A 217 -19.38 -8.47 4.98
N ASP A 218 -20.57 -9.02 4.70
CA ASP A 218 -21.50 -9.59 5.67
C ASP A 218 -21.39 -11.11 5.85
N GLU A 219 -20.55 -11.80 5.06
CA GLU A 219 -20.35 -13.26 5.17
C GLU A 219 -19.56 -13.64 6.43
N SER A 220 -18.67 -12.76 6.90
CA SER A 220 -17.87 -12.97 8.12
C SER A 220 -17.64 -11.65 8.87
N PRO A 221 -18.68 -11.08 9.51
CA PRO A 221 -18.58 -9.79 10.18
C PRO A 221 -17.83 -9.90 11.51
N ALA A 222 -16.89 -8.98 11.73
CA ALA A 222 -16.23 -8.77 13.02
C ALA A 222 -17.18 -8.17 14.08
N ASN A 223 -18.16 -7.39 13.64
CA ASN A 223 -19.20 -6.79 14.47
C ASN A 223 -20.58 -7.23 13.96
N VAL A 224 -21.09 -8.31 14.57
CA VAL A 224 -22.39 -8.91 14.24
C VAL A 224 -23.54 -7.92 14.43
N ASP A 225 -23.49 -7.08 15.48
CA ASP A 225 -24.51 -6.07 15.74
C ASP A 225 -24.59 -5.05 14.59
N ALA A 226 -23.42 -4.64 14.06
CA ALA A 226 -23.34 -3.74 12.91
C ALA A 226 -23.85 -4.40 11.63
N ALA A 227 -23.50 -5.67 11.39
CA ALA A 227 -23.97 -6.43 10.23
C ALA A 227 -25.50 -6.53 10.24
N VAL A 228 -26.10 -7.01 11.33
CA VAL A 228 -27.56 -7.13 11.48
C VAL A 228 -28.25 -5.79 11.29
N THR A 229 -27.68 -4.72 11.86
CA THR A 229 -28.24 -3.37 11.71
C THR A 229 -28.20 -2.94 10.24
N LEU A 230 -27.09 -3.12 9.53
CA LEU A 230 -26.98 -2.76 8.11
C LEU A 230 -27.96 -3.54 7.23
N THR A 231 -28.10 -4.84 7.45
CA THR A 231 -29.04 -5.68 6.69
C THR A 231 -30.51 -5.32 7.00
N CYS A 232 -30.85 -4.99 8.24
CA CYS A 232 -32.19 -4.55 8.62
C CYS A 232 -32.52 -3.13 8.13
N VAL A 233 -31.52 -2.24 8.06
CA VAL A 233 -31.70 -0.80 7.81
C VAL A 233 -31.73 -0.45 6.31
N PHE A 234 -31.28 -1.34 5.41
CA PHE A 234 -31.49 -1.16 3.96
C PHE A 234 -33.00 -1.09 3.58
N PHE A 235 -33.90 -1.55 4.46
CA PHE A 235 -35.36 -1.43 4.31
C PHE A 235 -35.99 -0.17 4.92
N SER A 236 -35.27 0.58 5.77
CA SER A 236 -35.78 1.82 6.35
C SER A 236 -34.65 2.82 6.55
N THR A 237 -34.63 3.82 5.68
CA THR A 237 -33.86 5.08 5.72
C THR A 237 -33.12 5.34 7.03
N LEU A 238 -31.81 5.65 7.01
CA LEU A 238 -31.21 6.76 7.78
C LEU A 238 -29.71 6.98 7.53
N SER A 239 -29.40 8.19 7.04
CA SER A 239 -28.09 8.83 6.98
C SER A 239 -27.57 9.33 8.35
N THR A 240 -28.11 8.86 9.48
CA THR A 240 -27.94 9.55 10.78
C THR A 240 -26.96 8.87 11.73
N VAL A 241 -26.77 7.55 11.63
CA VAL A 241 -25.86 6.82 12.55
C VAL A 241 -24.40 7.06 12.18
N ALA A 242 -24.03 6.93 10.90
CA ALA A 242 -22.64 7.13 10.47
C ALA A 242 -22.16 8.59 10.57
N ARG A 243 -23.06 9.58 10.38
CA ARG A 243 -22.74 11.01 10.57
C ARG A 243 -22.46 11.39 12.02
N ALA A 244 -23.04 10.70 12.99
CA ALA A 244 -22.83 11.00 14.41
C ALA A 244 -21.38 10.76 14.85
N TYR A 245 -20.71 9.76 14.26
CA TYR A 245 -19.35 9.38 14.61
C TYR A 245 -18.27 10.13 13.80
N GLY A 246 -18.54 10.49 12.53
CA GLY A 246 -17.62 11.31 11.72
C GLY A 246 -17.52 12.78 12.16
N GLY A 247 -18.56 13.34 12.79
CA GLY A 247 -18.64 14.76 13.16
C GLY A 247 -17.92 15.15 14.46
N ALA A 248 -17.53 14.19 15.31
CA ALA A 248 -16.95 14.49 16.62
C ALA A 248 -15.48 14.96 16.56
N ALA A 249 -14.75 14.67 15.48
CA ALA A 249 -13.34 15.03 15.33
C ALA A 249 -13.10 16.54 15.04
N ALA A 250 -14.11 17.27 14.59
CA ALA A 250 -14.00 18.69 14.20
C ALA A 250 -14.26 19.70 15.35
N LYS A 251 -14.55 19.23 16.57
CA LYS A 251 -14.92 20.09 17.71
C LYS A 251 -14.08 19.81 18.97
N ARG A 252 -12.76 19.96 18.88
CA ARG A 252 -11.95 20.30 20.07
C ARG A 252 -10.95 21.39 19.69
N LYS A 253 -11.19 22.57 20.26
CA LYS A 253 -10.32 23.76 20.22
C LYS A 253 -9.03 23.51 20.99
#